data_AF-A0A7Y6PVR0-F1
#
_entry.id   AF-A0A7Y6PVR0-F1
#
_cell.length_a   1.000
_cell.length_b   1.000
_cell.length_c   1.000
_cell.angle_alpha   90.00
_cell.angle_beta   90.00
_cell.angle_gamma   90.00
#
_symmetry.space_group_name_H-M   'P 1'
#
loop_
_entity.id
_entity.type
_entity.pdbx_description
1 polymer ?
#
loop_
_entity_poly.entity_id
_entity_poly.type
_entity_poly.pdbx_seq_one_letter_code
_entity_poly.pdbx_strand_id
1 'polypeptide(L)'
;MRAPALFLVAAIAGCHPSATIKSTMPIANLQSYRTVALRVKSTAFASQGQAMFLENAVLANLQQKCGFSNVGRADGTPADVVLDLNIIKTGRGGSGILSNQNLATIETLLVLSDGQNGDLLGSAHIRGESSGVVYNSRPPEQEAVEVIAKTIADTLAKSGCSGPRIARAPEPPPSSGTGTGTETGTGSGASSGSTGGSGSAPVDEAKRAQAEALNEQGKEKLRSADLVGALADFQQANQLVPDARYQYNVCLAYEAQEQWPNAISACKQARGMTTDTRLVAKIDHRLELLAPHR
;
A
#
# COMPACT_ATOMS: atom_id res chain seq x y z
N MET A 1 40.37 -22.04 48.46
CA MET A 1 39.74 -22.01 47.13
C MET A 1 38.49 -21.15 47.24
N ARG A 2 38.48 -19.95 46.64
CA ARG A 2 37.35 -19.01 46.68
C ARG A 2 36.45 -19.28 45.47
N ALA A 3 35.17 -19.54 45.71
CA ALA A 3 34.18 -19.72 44.65
C ALA A 3 33.87 -18.38 43.97
N PRO A 4 33.75 -18.32 42.64
CA PRO A 4 33.33 -17.11 41.94
C PRO A 4 31.82 -16.91 42.11
N ALA A 5 31.42 -15.73 42.59
CA ALA A 5 30.02 -15.31 42.62
C ALA A 5 29.53 -15.06 41.19
N LEU A 6 28.57 -15.87 40.73
CA LEU A 6 27.82 -15.62 39.50
C LEU A 6 26.89 -14.42 39.73
N PHE A 7 27.20 -13.27 39.13
CA PHE A 7 26.27 -12.16 39.02
C PHE A 7 25.25 -12.49 37.91
N LEU A 8 24.01 -12.77 38.31
CA LEU A 8 22.88 -12.84 37.38
C LEU A 8 22.55 -11.41 36.93
N VAL A 9 22.95 -11.04 35.71
CA VAL A 9 22.48 -9.82 35.07
C VAL A 9 21.07 -10.11 34.55
N ALA A 10 20.04 -9.75 35.33
CA ALA A 10 18.68 -9.72 34.83
C ALA A 10 18.59 -8.61 33.77
N ALA A 11 18.49 -8.99 32.51
CA ALA A 11 18.22 -8.06 31.43
C ALA A 11 16.83 -7.44 31.66
N ILE A 12 16.80 -6.22 32.19
CA ILE A 12 15.60 -5.41 32.25
C ILE A 12 15.26 -5.13 30.78
N ALA A 13 14.27 -5.83 30.25
CA ALA A 13 13.69 -5.50 28.95
C ALA A 13 13.12 -4.08 29.08
N GLY A 14 13.89 -3.08 28.65
CA GLY A 14 13.50 -1.68 28.70
C GLY A 14 12.20 -1.50 27.94
N CYS A 15 11.18 -0.99 28.63
CA CYS A 15 9.89 -0.58 28.07
C CYS A 15 10.08 0.62 27.13
N HIS A 16 10.62 0.37 25.94
CA HIS A 16 10.77 1.38 24.90
C HIS A 16 9.60 1.26 23.90
N PRO A 17 9.07 2.39 23.42
CA PRO A 17 8.07 2.33 22.37
C PRO A 17 8.71 1.71 21.13
N SER A 18 7.97 0.85 20.45
CA SER A 18 8.49 0.06 19.34
C SER A 18 7.46 -0.01 18.22
N ALA A 19 7.90 -0.18 16.99
CA ALA A 19 7.03 -0.60 15.92
C ALA A 19 7.63 -1.82 15.26
N THR A 20 6.74 -2.76 14.97
CA THR A 20 7.06 -3.98 14.25
C THR A 20 6.33 -3.92 12.92
N ILE A 21 7.08 -4.20 11.85
CA ILE A 21 6.50 -4.48 10.56
C ILE A 21 6.07 -5.94 10.61
N LYS A 22 4.75 -6.18 10.65
CA LYS A 22 4.20 -7.54 10.64
C LYS A 22 4.37 -8.18 9.27
N SER A 23 4.11 -7.39 8.25
CA SER A 23 4.38 -7.73 6.87
C SER A 23 4.68 -6.45 6.08
N THR A 24 5.63 -6.54 5.17
CA THR A 24 5.87 -5.51 4.15
C THR A 24 5.81 -6.18 2.80
N MET A 25 4.97 -5.64 1.92
CA MET A 25 5.31 -5.69 0.52
C MET A 25 6.59 -4.87 0.30
N PRO A 26 7.48 -5.36 -0.56
CA PRO A 26 8.58 -4.55 -1.06
C PRO A 26 8.02 -3.31 -1.74
N ILE A 27 8.48 -2.17 -1.24
CA ILE A 27 8.16 -0.86 -1.78
C ILE A 27 9.04 -0.65 -3.00
N ALA A 28 8.43 -0.30 -4.14
CA ALA A 28 9.16 0.05 -5.36
C ALA A 28 10.31 1.04 -5.08
N ASN A 29 11.37 0.98 -5.88
CA ASN A 29 12.45 1.94 -5.79
C ASN A 29 11.90 3.38 -5.96
N LEU A 30 12.03 4.19 -4.91
CA LEU A 30 11.47 5.53 -4.83
C LEU A 30 12.39 6.61 -5.45
N GLN A 31 13.56 6.23 -5.97
CA GLN A 31 14.53 7.17 -6.57
C GLN A 31 13.98 7.90 -7.80
N SER A 32 13.05 7.29 -8.53
CA SER A 32 12.41 7.89 -9.72
C SER A 32 11.26 8.84 -9.38
N TYR A 33 10.83 8.92 -8.13
CA TYR A 33 9.67 9.71 -7.71
C TYR A 33 10.12 10.98 -6.98
N ARG A 34 9.50 12.12 -7.30
CA ARG A 34 9.92 13.45 -6.83
C ARG A 34 8.96 14.05 -5.83
N THR A 35 7.68 13.75 -5.94
CA THR A 35 6.62 14.29 -5.10
C THR A 35 5.84 13.18 -4.43
N VAL A 36 5.43 13.41 -3.19
CA VAL A 36 4.65 12.45 -2.41
C VAL A 36 3.44 13.13 -1.78
N ALA A 37 2.29 12.48 -1.88
CA ALA A 37 1.07 12.88 -1.21
C ALA A 37 0.67 11.83 -0.17
N LEU A 38 0.25 12.28 1.01
CA LEU A 38 -0.20 11.44 2.11
C LEU A 38 -1.72 11.54 2.27
N ARG A 39 -2.37 10.40 2.44
CA ARG A 39 -3.76 10.26 2.90
C ARG A 39 -3.78 9.39 4.13
N VAL A 40 -4.45 9.87 5.19
CA VAL A 40 -4.68 9.06 6.38
C VAL A 40 -6.18 8.88 6.58
N LYS A 41 -6.61 7.62 6.58
CA LYS A 41 -7.97 7.20 6.87
C LYS A 41 -7.97 6.39 8.17
N SER A 42 -9.13 6.36 8.80
CA SER A 42 -9.37 5.53 9.97
C SER A 42 -10.68 4.80 9.78
N THR A 43 -10.65 3.47 9.89
CA THR A 43 -11.87 2.64 9.90
C THR A 43 -12.34 2.39 11.33
N ALA A 44 -11.46 2.56 12.33
CA ALA A 44 -11.83 2.49 13.74
C ALA A 44 -12.41 3.84 14.20
N PHE A 45 -13.73 3.93 14.34
CA PHE A 45 -14.49 5.12 14.73
C PHE A 45 -13.85 5.95 15.87
N ALA A 46 -13.24 5.28 16.86
CA ALA A 46 -12.57 5.91 18.00
C ALA A 46 -11.19 6.54 17.71
N SER A 47 -10.73 6.52 16.44
CA SER A 47 -9.34 6.88 16.10
C SER A 47 -9.17 8.09 15.17
N GLN A 48 -10.20 8.92 15.01
CA GLN A 48 -10.12 10.13 14.19
C GLN A 48 -9.01 11.11 14.66
N GLY A 49 -8.86 11.30 15.97
CA GLY A 49 -7.79 12.14 16.51
C GLY A 49 -6.40 11.59 16.18
N GLN A 50 -6.23 10.27 16.30
CA GLN A 50 -4.99 9.56 16.02
C GLN A 50 -4.62 9.65 14.53
N ALA A 51 -5.60 9.65 13.61
CA ALA A 51 -5.35 9.83 12.18
C ALA A 51 -4.68 11.18 11.89
N MET A 52 -5.16 12.27 12.52
CA MET A 52 -4.57 13.60 12.36
C MET A 52 -3.14 13.66 12.93
N PHE A 53 -2.91 13.08 14.11
CA PHE A 53 -1.57 12.99 14.68
C PHE A 53 -0.62 12.16 13.80
N LEU A 54 -1.09 11.03 13.28
CA LEU A 54 -0.33 10.16 12.41
C LEU A 54 0.05 10.86 11.10
N GLU A 55 -0.88 11.57 10.48
CA GLU A 55 -0.62 12.36 9.28
C GLU A 55 0.51 13.37 9.52
N ASN A 56 0.39 14.20 10.56
CA ASN A 56 1.39 15.22 10.86
C ASN A 56 2.77 14.59 11.19
N ALA A 57 2.78 13.51 11.97
CA ALA A 57 4.02 12.83 12.35
C ALA A 57 4.71 12.21 11.13
N VAL A 58 3.96 11.60 10.21
CA VAL A 58 4.49 11.02 8.98
C VAL A 58 5.03 12.10 8.06
N LEU A 59 4.29 13.18 7.81
CA LEU A 59 4.75 14.30 6.98
C LEU A 59 6.07 14.88 7.51
N ALA A 60 6.18 15.11 8.81
CA ALA A 60 7.39 15.62 9.44
C ALA A 60 8.58 14.66 9.25
N ASN A 61 8.38 13.36 9.48
CA ASN A 61 9.45 12.37 9.29
C ASN A 61 9.87 12.22 7.82
N LEU A 62 8.93 12.31 6.88
CA LEU A 62 9.23 12.26 5.45
C LEU A 62 10.01 13.47 4.99
N GLN A 63 9.63 14.68 5.42
CA GLN A 63 10.37 15.91 5.13
C GLN A 63 11.79 15.87 5.70
N GLN A 64 11.97 15.24 6.86
CA GLN A 64 13.29 15.11 7.48
C GLN A 64 14.18 14.06 6.80
N LYS A 65 13.62 12.92 6.37
CA LYS A 65 14.41 11.75 5.93
C LYS A 65 14.45 11.54 4.43
N CYS A 66 13.45 12.00 3.69
CA CYS A 66 13.35 11.80 2.25
C CYS A 66 13.71 13.08 1.50
N GLY A 67 14.37 12.94 0.35
CA GLY A 67 14.73 14.06 -0.52
C GLY A 67 13.63 14.42 -1.52
N PHE A 68 12.35 14.32 -1.14
CA PHE A 68 11.24 14.63 -2.05
C PHE A 68 11.18 16.15 -2.24
N SER A 69 10.91 16.57 -3.48
CA SER A 69 10.73 18.00 -3.81
C SER A 69 9.45 18.59 -3.20
N ASN A 70 8.44 17.75 -2.99
CA ASN A 70 7.21 18.10 -2.29
C ASN A 70 6.73 16.90 -1.45
N VAL A 71 6.37 17.17 -0.20
CA VAL A 71 5.75 16.23 0.74
C VAL A 71 4.53 16.92 1.32
N GLY A 72 3.35 16.47 0.93
CA GLY A 72 2.10 17.13 1.29
C GLY A 72 0.95 16.17 1.57
N ARG A 73 -0.19 16.73 1.97
CA ARG A 73 -1.47 16.01 2.02
C ARG A 73 -1.96 15.80 0.59
N ALA A 74 -2.72 14.73 0.34
CA ALA A 74 -3.41 14.58 -0.94
C ALA A 74 -4.68 15.45 -0.94
N ASP A 75 -4.53 16.72 -1.27
CA ASP A 75 -5.58 17.73 -1.39
C ASP A 75 -6.06 17.93 -2.85
N GLY A 76 -5.83 16.92 -3.69
CA GLY A 76 -6.08 16.99 -5.14
C GLY A 76 -4.88 17.45 -5.95
N THR A 77 -3.78 17.87 -5.30
CA THR A 77 -2.52 18.11 -6.00
C THR A 77 -1.95 16.79 -6.53
N PRO A 78 -1.64 16.67 -7.83
CA PRO A 78 -1.02 15.47 -8.37
C PRO A 78 0.36 15.26 -7.72
N ALA A 79 0.62 14.03 -7.30
CA ALA A 79 1.91 13.60 -6.78
C ALA A 79 2.38 12.36 -7.57
N ASP A 80 3.68 12.10 -7.58
CA ASP A 80 4.22 10.92 -8.27
C ASP A 80 3.92 9.64 -7.49
N VAL A 81 3.88 9.72 -6.15
CA VAL A 81 3.50 8.62 -5.25
C VAL A 81 2.44 9.10 -4.27
N VAL A 82 1.45 8.25 -4.04
CA VAL A 82 0.45 8.44 -3.00
C VAL A 82 0.63 7.37 -1.92
N LEU A 83 0.70 7.80 -0.66
CA LEU A 83 0.74 6.97 0.53
C LEU A 83 -0.65 6.99 1.18
N ASP A 84 -1.31 5.84 1.20
CA ASP A 84 -2.57 5.63 1.91
C ASP A 84 -2.31 4.90 3.22
N LEU A 85 -2.49 5.59 4.35
CA LEU A 85 -2.41 5.00 5.68
C LEU A 85 -3.80 4.77 6.22
N ASN A 86 -4.11 3.54 6.61
CA ASN A 86 -5.37 3.17 7.23
C ASN A 86 -5.11 2.65 8.64
N ILE A 87 -5.64 3.35 9.65
CA ILE A 87 -5.67 2.81 11.02
C ILE A 87 -6.75 1.72 11.05
N ILE A 88 -6.30 0.46 11.05
CA ILE A 88 -7.17 -0.71 10.98
C ILE A 88 -7.55 -1.25 12.36
N LYS A 89 -6.71 -1.00 13.37
CA LYS A 89 -6.97 -1.44 14.76
C LYS A 89 -6.27 -0.54 15.75
N THR A 90 -6.93 -0.26 16.87
CA THR A 90 -6.34 0.38 18.04
C THR A 90 -6.68 -0.43 19.28
N GLY A 91 -5.80 -0.43 20.27
CA GLY A 91 -6.05 -1.14 21.53
C GLY A 91 -5.28 -0.56 22.71
N ARG A 92 -5.74 -0.92 23.91
CA ARG A 92 -5.02 -0.74 25.18
C ARG A 92 -4.91 -2.08 25.91
N GLY A 93 -3.94 -2.21 26.81
CA GLY A 93 -3.84 -3.38 27.69
C GLY A 93 -2.81 -4.43 27.28
N GLY A 94 -2.33 -4.44 26.03
CA GLY A 94 -1.53 -5.56 25.52
C GLY A 94 -2.35 -6.85 25.37
N SER A 95 -1.72 -7.94 24.92
CA SER A 95 -2.38 -9.22 24.63
C SER A 95 -2.12 -10.32 25.68
N GLY A 96 -1.59 -9.97 26.85
CA GLY A 96 -1.23 -10.92 27.91
C GLY A 96 -2.24 -10.99 29.08
N ILE A 97 -2.00 -11.94 30.00
CA ILE A 97 -2.81 -12.13 31.23
C ILE A 97 -2.77 -10.89 32.13
N LEU A 98 -1.68 -10.12 32.08
CA LEU A 98 -1.54 -8.85 32.78
C LEU A 98 -1.80 -7.71 31.79
N SER A 99 -2.97 -7.09 31.91
CA SER A 99 -3.35 -5.96 31.05
C SER A 99 -2.71 -4.67 31.54
N ASN A 100 -1.79 -4.08 30.77
CA ASN A 100 -1.24 -2.75 31.05
C ASN A 100 -2.06 -1.67 30.33
N GLN A 101 -2.90 -0.95 31.06
CA GLN A 101 -3.77 0.11 30.50
C GLN A 101 -2.99 1.31 29.91
N ASN A 102 -1.71 1.44 30.25
CA ASN A 102 -0.81 2.45 29.69
C ASN A 102 -0.15 1.99 28.39
N LEU A 103 -0.25 0.71 28.03
CA LEU A 103 0.24 0.21 26.75
C LEU A 103 -0.83 0.46 25.68
N ALA A 104 -0.56 1.37 24.75
CA ALA A 104 -1.35 1.59 23.55
C ALA A 104 -0.74 0.82 22.37
N THR A 105 -1.61 0.23 21.55
CA THR A 105 -1.23 -0.39 20.28
C THR A 105 -2.03 0.21 19.13
N ILE A 106 -1.36 0.42 18.00
CA ILE A 106 -1.97 0.93 16.76
C ILE A 106 -1.48 0.05 15.61
N GLU A 107 -2.42 -0.53 14.87
CA GLU A 107 -2.12 -1.27 13.64
C GLU A 107 -2.56 -0.43 12.45
N THR A 108 -1.64 -0.25 11.51
CA THR A 108 -1.82 0.57 10.31
C THR A 108 -1.50 -0.26 9.09
N LEU A 109 -2.35 -0.18 8.07
CA LEU A 109 -2.04 -0.62 6.72
C LEU A 109 -1.59 0.59 5.90
N LEU A 110 -0.33 0.58 5.49
CA LEU A 110 0.22 1.48 4.47
C LEU A 110 -0.02 0.85 3.10
N VAL A 111 -0.51 1.60 2.12
CA VAL A 111 -0.53 1.23 0.70
C VAL A 111 0.16 2.34 -0.08
N LEU A 112 1.06 1.98 -0.99
CA LEU A 112 1.71 2.91 -1.90
C LEU A 112 1.16 2.70 -3.30
N SER A 113 0.83 3.79 -3.96
CA SER A 113 0.40 3.79 -5.35
C SER A 113 1.15 4.84 -6.16
N ASP A 114 1.32 4.57 -7.44
CA ASP A 114 1.78 5.55 -8.41
C ASP A 114 0.67 6.59 -8.60
N GLY A 115 0.98 7.87 -8.45
CA GLY A 115 -0.04 8.92 -8.49
C GLY A 115 -0.46 9.32 -9.91
N GLN A 116 0.18 8.81 -10.97
CA GLN A 116 -0.25 9.04 -12.34
C GLN A 116 -1.32 8.03 -12.78
N ASN A 117 -1.15 6.76 -12.44
CA ASN A 117 -2.01 5.68 -12.95
C ASN A 117 -2.68 4.82 -11.85
N GLY A 118 -2.43 5.13 -10.58
CA GLY A 118 -2.99 4.41 -9.43
C GLY A 118 -2.46 2.99 -9.26
N ASP A 119 -1.41 2.60 -10.00
CA ASP A 119 -0.81 1.27 -9.88
C ASP A 119 -0.26 1.05 -8.47
N LEU A 120 -0.50 -0.13 -7.92
CA LEU A 120 0.01 -0.50 -6.60
C LEU A 120 1.52 -0.74 -6.65
N LEU A 121 2.25 0.01 -5.83
CA LEU A 121 3.70 -0.05 -5.71
C LEU A 121 4.15 -0.89 -4.51
N GLY A 122 3.28 -1.04 -3.52
CA GLY A 122 3.54 -1.79 -2.30
C GLY A 122 2.48 -1.52 -1.23
N SER A 123 2.63 -2.18 -0.09
CA SER A 123 1.84 -2.03 1.12
C SER A 123 2.63 -2.55 2.32
N ALA A 124 2.25 -2.17 3.54
CA ALA A 124 2.88 -2.66 4.75
C ALA A 124 1.90 -2.66 5.92
N HIS A 125 1.85 -3.77 6.66
CA HIS A 125 1.20 -3.84 7.95
C HIS A 125 2.19 -3.46 9.04
N ILE A 126 1.95 -2.32 9.67
CA ILE A 126 2.82 -1.73 10.69
C ILE A 126 2.05 -1.68 11.99
N ARG A 127 2.61 -2.29 13.04
CA ARG A 127 2.09 -2.23 14.40
C ARG A 127 3.00 -1.40 15.26
N GLY A 128 2.50 -0.28 15.76
CA GLY A 128 3.14 0.53 16.78
C GLY A 128 2.66 0.14 18.18
N GLU A 129 3.58 0.14 19.13
CA GLU A 129 3.34 -0.07 20.54
C GLU A 129 4.03 1.05 21.34
N SER A 130 3.30 1.67 22.26
CA SER A 130 3.86 2.64 23.19
C SER A 130 4.81 1.97 24.18
N SER A 131 5.56 2.76 24.96
CA SER A 131 6.38 2.22 26.05
C SER A 131 5.58 1.47 27.12
N GLY A 132 4.29 1.79 27.30
CA GLY A 132 3.50 1.27 28.42
C GLY A 132 3.76 2.01 29.73
N VAL A 133 4.51 3.13 29.70
CA VAL A 133 4.78 4.01 30.83
C VAL A 133 4.35 5.42 30.43
N VAL A 134 3.60 6.11 31.30
CA VAL A 134 3.20 7.49 31.04
C VAL A 134 4.38 8.42 31.33
N TYR A 135 5.06 8.91 30.28
CA TYR A 135 6.13 9.88 30.41
C TYR A 135 5.64 11.29 30.09
N ASN A 136 5.93 12.27 30.97
CA ASN A 136 5.58 13.69 30.80
C ASN A 136 4.12 13.94 30.44
N SER A 137 3.19 13.14 30.99
CA SER A 137 1.75 13.23 30.70
C SER A 137 1.40 13.09 29.21
N ARG A 138 2.30 12.56 28.37
CA ARG A 138 2.01 12.26 26.97
C ARG A 138 1.08 11.04 26.90
N PRO A 139 -0.01 11.10 26.12
CA PRO A 139 -0.84 9.92 25.88
C PRO A 139 -0.02 8.82 25.19
N PRO A 140 -0.13 7.55 25.62
CA PRO A 140 0.63 6.46 25.02
C PRO A 140 0.33 6.26 23.53
N GLU A 141 -0.87 6.63 23.07
CA GLU A 141 -1.22 6.62 21.64
C GLU A 141 -0.29 7.52 20.81
N GLN A 142 0.16 8.65 21.35
CA GLN A 142 1.07 9.54 20.64
C GLN A 142 2.45 8.88 20.45
N GLU A 143 2.94 8.15 21.45
CA GLU A 143 4.20 7.39 21.31
C GLU A 143 4.08 6.30 20.23
N ALA A 144 2.96 5.55 20.24
CA ALA A 144 2.72 4.53 19.22
C ALA A 144 2.64 5.15 17.81
N VAL A 145 1.99 6.31 17.66
CA VAL A 145 1.94 7.07 16.40
C VAL A 145 3.33 7.52 15.97
N GLU A 146 4.13 8.13 16.85
CA GLU A 146 5.47 8.63 16.55
C GLU A 146 6.37 7.49 16.02
N VAL A 147 6.30 6.31 16.65
CA VAL A 147 7.12 5.17 16.23
C VAL A 147 6.63 4.56 14.92
N ILE A 148 5.32 4.51 14.64
CA ILE A 148 4.80 4.13 13.31
C ILE A 148 5.31 5.10 12.25
N ALA A 149 5.17 6.41 12.48
CA ALA A 149 5.59 7.44 11.53
C ALA A 149 7.09 7.34 11.21
N LYS A 150 7.92 7.12 12.23
CA LYS A 150 9.36 6.88 12.07
C LYS A 150 9.64 5.62 11.25
N THR A 151 8.97 4.50 11.56
CA THR A 151 9.13 3.24 10.82
C THR A 151 8.75 3.39 9.35
N ILE A 152 7.66 4.11 9.05
CA ILE A 152 7.27 4.42 7.66
C ILE A 152 8.41 5.14 6.95
N ALA A 153 8.88 6.27 7.50
CA ALA A 153 9.94 7.05 6.87
C ALA A 153 11.25 6.27 6.72
N ASP A 154 11.64 5.44 7.71
CA ASP A 154 12.81 4.57 7.61
C ASP A 154 12.66 3.51 6.52
N THR A 155 11.45 2.98 6.34
CA THR A 155 11.17 2.00 5.28
C THR A 155 11.30 2.66 3.92
N LEU A 156 10.70 3.84 3.72
CA LEU A 156 10.81 4.57 2.45
C LEU A 156 12.24 5.04 2.16
N ALA A 157 13.01 5.41 3.19
CA ALA A 157 14.42 5.76 3.04
C ALA A 157 15.23 4.57 2.50
N LYS A 158 15.00 3.36 3.04
CA LYS A 158 15.61 2.13 2.52
C LYS A 158 15.18 1.81 1.09
N SER A 159 13.97 2.22 0.70
CA SER A 159 13.48 2.11 -0.67
C SER A 159 13.99 3.21 -1.60
N GLY A 160 14.92 4.06 -1.17
CA GLY A 160 15.54 5.08 -2.02
C GLY A 160 14.77 6.40 -2.09
N CYS A 161 13.92 6.72 -1.09
CA CYS A 161 13.38 8.08 -0.99
C CYS A 161 14.45 9.10 -0.61
N SER A 162 15.60 8.67 -0.08
CA SER A 162 16.76 9.51 0.24
C SER A 162 17.81 9.38 -0.87
N GLY A 163 18.62 10.43 -1.04
CA GLY A 163 19.73 10.44 -2.00
C GLY A 163 19.40 11.00 -3.39
N PRO A 164 20.33 10.84 -4.35
CA PRO A 164 20.20 11.41 -5.69
C PRO A 164 18.97 10.87 -6.44
N ARG A 165 18.23 11.77 -7.09
CA ARG A 165 17.06 11.40 -7.90
C ARG A 165 17.48 10.91 -9.27
N ILE A 166 16.89 9.80 -9.70
CA ILE A 166 17.09 9.23 -11.04
C ILE A 166 15.92 9.73 -11.90
N ALA A 167 16.19 10.04 -13.17
CA ALA A 167 15.12 10.35 -14.10
C ALA A 167 14.17 9.14 -14.22
N ARG A 168 12.86 9.38 -14.05
CA ARG A 168 11.85 8.36 -14.34
C ARG A 168 11.97 7.99 -15.81
N ALA A 169 12.06 6.69 -16.10
CA ALA A 169 12.00 6.23 -17.48
C ALA A 169 10.66 6.73 -18.09
N PRO A 170 10.67 7.27 -19.32
CA PRO A 170 9.44 7.69 -19.96
C PRO A 170 8.49 6.50 -19.99
N GLU A 171 7.22 6.74 -19.65
CA GLU A 171 6.21 5.69 -19.77
C GLU A 171 6.16 5.26 -21.23
N PRO A 172 6.17 3.95 -21.53
CA PRO A 172 5.88 3.51 -22.87
C PRO A 172 4.52 4.10 -23.25
N PRO A 173 4.33 4.53 -24.52
CA PRO A 173 3.04 5.02 -24.97
C PRO A 173 1.98 4.00 -24.55
N PRO A 174 0.81 4.45 -24.05
CA PRO A 174 -0.24 3.54 -23.63
C PRO A 174 -0.40 2.51 -24.75
N SER A 175 -0.29 1.22 -24.39
CA SER A 175 -0.58 0.12 -25.30
C SER A 175 -1.86 0.51 -25.99
N SER A 176 -1.79 0.74 -27.30
CA SER A 176 -2.90 1.21 -28.12
C SER A 176 -3.93 0.10 -28.23
N GLY A 177 -4.61 -0.20 -27.13
CA GLY A 177 -6.00 -0.60 -27.11
C GLY A 177 -6.79 0.64 -27.45
N THR A 178 -7.11 0.78 -28.73
CA THR A 178 -8.04 1.75 -29.29
C THR A 178 -9.23 2.00 -28.36
N GLY A 179 -9.33 3.23 -27.85
CA GLY A 179 -10.43 3.63 -26.98
C GLY A 179 -10.23 5.01 -26.35
N THR A 180 -9.84 6.02 -27.14
CA THR A 180 -9.95 7.43 -26.75
C THR A 180 -11.43 7.79 -26.55
N GLY A 181 -11.91 7.66 -25.31
CA GLY A 181 -13.14 8.29 -24.84
C GLY A 181 -12.84 9.72 -24.44
N THR A 182 -12.86 10.63 -25.41
CA THR A 182 -12.86 12.07 -25.17
C THR A 182 -14.16 12.45 -24.46
N GLU A 183 -14.07 12.90 -23.22
CA GLU A 183 -15.13 13.67 -22.59
C GLU A 183 -15.32 14.98 -23.36
N THR A 184 -16.46 15.15 -24.05
CA THR A 184 -17.18 16.43 -24.08
C THR A 184 -18.54 16.30 -24.78
N GLY A 185 -19.56 16.87 -24.13
CA GLY A 185 -20.43 17.84 -24.80
C GLY A 185 -21.50 17.28 -25.73
N THR A 186 -22.73 17.28 -25.21
CA THR A 186 -24.01 17.26 -25.91
C THR A 186 -24.01 17.98 -27.27
N GLY A 187 -24.26 17.25 -28.34
CA GLY A 187 -24.50 17.82 -29.67
C GLY A 187 -25.12 16.79 -30.61
N SER A 188 -26.43 16.92 -30.85
CA SER A 188 -27.19 16.13 -31.83
C SER A 188 -26.67 16.35 -33.25
N GLY A 189 -26.50 15.27 -34.01
CA GLY A 189 -26.23 15.34 -35.44
C GLY A 189 -26.21 13.95 -36.06
N ALA A 190 -27.25 13.63 -36.84
CA ALA A 190 -27.36 12.41 -37.63
C ALA A 190 -26.45 12.45 -38.86
N SER A 191 -25.85 11.31 -39.23
CA SER A 191 -25.76 10.84 -40.64
C SER A 191 -25.03 9.49 -40.77
N SER A 192 -25.80 8.50 -41.22
CA SER A 192 -25.54 7.52 -42.30
C SER A 192 -24.13 6.96 -42.55
N GLY A 193 -24.01 5.64 -42.34
CA GLY A 193 -23.60 4.69 -43.38
C GLY A 193 -22.11 4.35 -43.52
N SER A 194 -21.68 3.21 -42.97
CA SER A 194 -20.66 2.37 -43.60
C SER A 194 -20.78 0.92 -43.11
N THR A 195 -20.88 0.02 -44.09
CA THR A 195 -21.06 -1.42 -43.95
C THR A 195 -19.69 -2.09 -44.05
N GLY A 196 -19.33 -2.93 -43.07
CA GLY A 196 -18.31 -3.96 -43.25
C GLY A 196 -17.31 -4.08 -42.10
N GLY A 197 -17.44 -5.16 -41.30
CA GLY A 197 -16.35 -5.60 -40.42
C GLY A 197 -16.80 -6.30 -39.14
N SER A 198 -16.90 -7.63 -39.22
CA SER A 198 -16.76 -8.62 -38.13
C SER A 198 -17.47 -8.35 -36.78
N GLY A 199 -18.63 -8.99 -36.61
CA GLY A 199 -19.52 -8.84 -35.46
C GLY A 199 -19.07 -9.52 -34.16
N SER A 200 -18.03 -8.99 -33.52
CA SER A 200 -17.69 -9.29 -32.10
C SER A 200 -17.43 -8.03 -31.24
N ALA A 201 -17.48 -6.83 -31.81
CA ALA A 201 -16.90 -5.62 -31.20
C ALA A 201 -17.64 -4.96 -30.00
N PRO A 202 -18.98 -4.97 -29.83
CA PRO A 202 -19.61 -4.21 -28.73
C PRO A 202 -19.65 -4.93 -27.37
N VAL A 203 -19.90 -6.25 -27.39
CA VAL A 203 -20.10 -7.04 -26.17
C VAL A 203 -18.78 -7.28 -25.43
N ASP A 204 -17.70 -7.48 -26.18
CA ASP A 204 -16.37 -7.69 -25.61
C ASP A 204 -15.79 -6.38 -25.03
N GLU A 205 -16.12 -5.23 -25.62
CA GLU A 205 -15.71 -3.92 -25.10
C GLU A 205 -16.46 -3.58 -23.80
N ALA A 206 -17.77 -3.87 -23.72
CA ALA A 206 -18.54 -3.68 -22.50
C ALA A 206 -17.99 -4.50 -21.32
N LYS A 207 -17.61 -5.77 -21.58
CA LYS A 207 -16.96 -6.63 -20.56
C LYS A 207 -15.60 -6.07 -20.15
N ARG A 208 -14.80 -5.56 -21.09
CA ARG A 208 -13.50 -4.95 -20.80
C ARG A 208 -13.64 -3.70 -19.95
N ALA A 209 -14.56 -2.81 -20.28
CA ALA A 209 -14.85 -1.62 -19.49
C ALA A 209 -15.34 -1.98 -18.08
N GLN A 210 -16.19 -3.01 -17.96
CA GLN A 210 -16.65 -3.51 -16.66
C GLN A 210 -15.49 -4.13 -15.84
N ALA A 211 -14.59 -4.88 -16.48
CA ALA A 211 -13.42 -5.45 -15.82
C ALA A 211 -12.46 -4.36 -15.31
N GLU A 212 -12.20 -3.32 -16.10
CA GLU A 212 -11.38 -2.19 -15.65
C GLU A 212 -12.06 -1.42 -14.50
N ALA A 213 -13.38 -1.21 -14.55
CA ALA A 213 -14.11 -0.56 -13.46
C ALA A 213 -14.00 -1.35 -12.14
N LEU A 214 -14.13 -2.68 -12.20
CA LEU A 214 -13.93 -3.56 -11.04
C LEU A 214 -12.47 -3.51 -10.57
N ASN A 215 -11.50 -3.49 -11.47
CA ASN A 215 -10.09 -3.37 -11.11
C ASN A 215 -9.81 -2.05 -10.37
N GLU A 216 -10.35 -0.92 -10.85
CA GLU A 216 -10.21 0.36 -10.16
C GLU A 216 -10.94 0.39 -8.81
N GLN A 217 -12.13 -0.21 -8.73
CA GLN A 217 -12.85 -0.38 -7.47
C GLN A 217 -12.06 -1.21 -6.46
N GLY A 218 -11.44 -2.31 -6.92
CA GLY A 218 -10.59 -3.15 -6.10
C GLY A 218 -9.36 -2.40 -5.57
N LYS A 219 -8.73 -1.55 -6.39
CA LYS A 219 -7.63 -0.68 -5.95
C LYS A 219 -8.08 0.30 -4.87
N GLU A 220 -9.24 0.94 -5.02
CA GLU A 220 -9.78 1.83 -3.98
C GLU A 220 -10.05 1.07 -2.67
N LYS A 221 -10.71 -0.09 -2.75
CA LYS A 221 -10.99 -0.93 -1.58
C LYS A 221 -9.70 -1.37 -0.88
N LEU A 222 -8.66 -1.73 -1.64
CA LEU A 222 -7.35 -2.05 -1.06
C LEU A 222 -6.75 -0.84 -0.34
N ARG A 223 -6.79 0.35 -0.99
CA ARG A 223 -6.35 1.62 -0.40
C ARG A 223 -7.18 2.06 0.80
N SER A 224 -8.39 1.54 0.98
CA SER A 224 -9.24 1.77 2.17
C SER A 224 -9.23 0.60 3.16
N ALA A 225 -8.32 -0.36 3.01
CA ALA A 225 -8.21 -1.57 3.82
C ALA A 225 -9.42 -2.53 3.79
N ASP A 226 -10.33 -2.41 2.82
CA ASP A 226 -11.33 -3.44 2.52
C ASP A 226 -10.69 -4.53 1.65
N LEU A 227 -9.86 -5.36 2.30
CA LEU A 227 -9.04 -6.34 1.59
C LEU A 227 -9.86 -7.47 0.98
N VAL A 228 -10.97 -7.85 1.63
CA VAL A 228 -11.88 -8.90 1.15
C VAL A 228 -12.65 -8.41 -0.07
N GLY A 229 -13.21 -7.19 0.00
CA GLY A 229 -13.89 -6.59 -1.13
C GLY A 229 -12.95 -6.30 -2.30
N ALA A 230 -11.70 -5.88 -2.04
CA ALA A 230 -10.69 -5.70 -3.08
C ALA A 230 -10.37 -7.00 -3.82
N LEU A 231 -10.14 -8.09 -3.09
CA LEU A 231 -9.88 -9.41 -3.66
C LEU A 231 -11.05 -9.88 -4.55
N ALA A 232 -12.28 -9.70 -4.07
CA ALA A 232 -13.48 -10.08 -4.81
C ALA A 232 -13.58 -9.31 -6.14
N ASP A 233 -13.37 -8.00 -6.12
CA ASP A 233 -13.44 -7.18 -7.34
C ASP A 233 -12.35 -7.55 -8.35
N PHE A 234 -11.10 -7.77 -7.91
CA PHE A 234 -10.01 -8.20 -8.80
C PHE A 234 -10.26 -9.57 -9.41
N GLN A 235 -10.78 -10.51 -8.62
CA GLN A 235 -11.16 -11.83 -9.13
C GLN A 235 -12.27 -11.74 -10.17
N GLN A 236 -13.29 -10.89 -9.91
CA GLN A 236 -14.38 -10.68 -10.84
C GLN A 236 -13.89 -10.00 -12.14
N ALA A 237 -12.99 -9.01 -12.05
CA ALA A 237 -12.35 -8.40 -13.22
C ALA A 237 -11.65 -9.45 -14.09
N ASN A 238 -10.85 -10.33 -13.47
CA ASN A 238 -10.11 -11.38 -14.17
C ASN A 238 -11.02 -12.50 -14.73
N GLN A 239 -12.19 -12.73 -14.13
CA GLN A 239 -13.21 -13.64 -14.66
C GLN A 239 -13.91 -13.05 -15.91
N LEU A 240 -14.16 -11.74 -15.93
CA LEU A 240 -14.75 -11.07 -17.09
C LEU A 240 -13.79 -11.02 -18.27
N VAL A 241 -12.55 -10.60 -18.01
CA VAL A 241 -11.48 -10.52 -19.00
C VAL A 241 -10.17 -10.98 -18.34
N PRO A 242 -9.65 -12.17 -18.68
CA PRO A 242 -8.37 -12.62 -18.17
C PRO A 242 -7.23 -11.66 -18.57
N ASP A 243 -6.58 -11.04 -17.58
CA ASP A 243 -5.48 -10.10 -17.77
C ASP A 243 -4.45 -10.29 -16.64
N ALA A 244 -3.17 -10.31 -17.00
CA ALA A 244 -2.07 -10.47 -16.05
C ALA A 244 -2.05 -9.38 -14.97
N ARG A 245 -2.49 -8.16 -15.28
CA ARG A 245 -2.59 -7.03 -14.34
C ARG A 245 -3.62 -7.33 -13.25
N TYR A 246 -4.81 -7.81 -13.62
CA TYR A 246 -5.85 -8.14 -12.65
C TYR A 246 -5.41 -9.31 -11.77
N GLN A 247 -4.80 -10.34 -12.38
CA GLN A 247 -4.28 -11.49 -11.63
C GLN A 247 -3.11 -11.10 -10.70
N TYR A 248 -2.28 -10.13 -11.10
CA TYR A 248 -1.25 -9.57 -10.22
C TYR A 248 -1.89 -8.81 -9.05
N ASN A 249 -2.96 -8.05 -9.28
CA ASN A 249 -3.70 -7.40 -8.19
C ASN A 249 -4.36 -8.41 -7.23
N VAL A 250 -4.82 -9.56 -7.72
CA VAL A 250 -5.25 -10.69 -6.87
C VAL A 250 -4.10 -11.17 -5.97
N CYS A 251 -2.87 -11.29 -6.51
CA CYS A 251 -1.68 -11.61 -5.70
C CYS A 251 -1.47 -10.59 -4.58
N LEU A 252 -1.51 -9.29 -4.91
CA LEU A 252 -1.33 -8.21 -3.94
C LEU A 252 -2.43 -8.20 -2.86
N ALA A 253 -3.68 -8.49 -3.23
CA ALA A 253 -4.79 -8.56 -2.29
C ALA A 253 -4.62 -9.74 -1.31
N TYR A 254 -4.23 -10.93 -1.78
CA TYR A 254 -3.92 -12.07 -0.90
C TYR A 254 -2.74 -11.77 0.03
N GLU A 255 -1.71 -11.10 -0.49
CA GLU A 255 -0.53 -10.70 0.29
C GLU A 255 -0.91 -9.72 1.40
N ALA A 256 -1.75 -8.71 1.10
CA ALA A 256 -2.27 -7.78 2.10
C ALA A 256 -3.13 -8.49 3.17
N GLN A 257 -3.78 -9.60 2.83
CA GLN A 257 -4.50 -10.45 3.79
C GLN A 257 -3.59 -11.45 4.52
N GLU A 258 -2.27 -11.39 4.30
CA GLU A 258 -1.27 -12.33 4.84
C GLU A 258 -1.52 -13.80 4.43
N GLN A 259 -2.23 -14.02 3.31
CA GLN A 259 -2.48 -15.35 2.77
C GLN A 259 -1.35 -15.77 1.81
N TRP A 260 -0.15 -16.01 2.36
CA TRP A 260 1.07 -16.21 1.57
C TRP A 260 1.00 -17.31 0.51
N PRO A 261 0.46 -18.52 0.78
CA PRO A 261 0.35 -19.55 -0.25
C PRO A 261 -0.53 -19.12 -1.43
N ASN A 262 -1.63 -18.43 -1.14
CA ASN A 262 -2.55 -17.92 -2.16
C ASN A 262 -1.90 -16.78 -2.96
N ALA A 263 -1.19 -15.87 -2.30
CA ALA A 263 -0.44 -14.79 -2.94
C ALA A 263 0.61 -15.35 -3.92
N ILE A 264 1.44 -16.30 -3.46
CA ILE A 264 2.47 -16.93 -4.30
C ILE A 264 1.84 -17.63 -5.51
N SER A 265 0.74 -18.36 -5.29
CA SER A 265 0.00 -19.01 -6.37
C SER A 265 -0.52 -18.00 -7.39
N ALA A 266 -1.16 -16.91 -6.93
CA ALA A 266 -1.70 -15.88 -7.79
C ALA A 266 -0.60 -15.14 -8.58
N CYS A 267 0.54 -14.82 -7.95
CA CYS A 267 1.68 -14.21 -8.64
C CYS A 267 2.28 -15.14 -9.70
N LYS A 268 2.40 -16.44 -9.42
CA LYS A 268 2.85 -17.42 -10.44
C LYS A 268 1.87 -17.51 -11.61
N GLN A 269 0.56 -17.47 -11.33
CA GLN A 269 -0.46 -17.43 -12.37
C GLN A 269 -0.30 -16.17 -13.24
N ALA A 270 -0.19 -14.99 -12.63
CA ALA A 270 0.04 -13.74 -13.35
C ALA A 270 1.31 -13.80 -14.23
N ARG A 271 2.38 -14.42 -13.72
CA ARG A 271 3.63 -14.59 -14.48
C ARG A 271 3.47 -15.52 -15.69
N GLY A 272 2.60 -16.51 -15.62
CA GLY A 272 2.31 -17.43 -16.72
C GLY A 272 1.43 -16.82 -17.82
N MET A 273 0.88 -15.63 -17.62
CA MET A 273 0.02 -14.94 -18.59
C MET A 273 0.85 -14.07 -19.53
N THR A 274 0.33 -13.84 -20.74
CA THR A 274 0.92 -12.92 -21.71
C THR A 274 0.86 -11.50 -21.17
N THR A 275 2.02 -10.86 -20.98
CA THR A 275 2.13 -9.47 -20.51
C THR A 275 3.47 -8.88 -20.91
N ASP A 276 3.64 -7.56 -20.73
CA ASP A 276 4.89 -6.86 -21.00
C ASP A 276 6.01 -7.20 -20.00
N THR A 277 7.25 -6.93 -20.41
CA THR A 277 8.47 -7.24 -19.64
C THR A 277 8.58 -6.47 -18.32
N ARG A 278 7.96 -5.30 -18.19
CA ARG A 278 7.97 -4.51 -16.95
C ARG A 278 7.08 -5.18 -15.91
N LEU A 279 5.87 -5.64 -16.28
CA LEU A 279 5.03 -6.38 -15.35
C LEU A 279 5.67 -7.72 -14.96
N VAL A 280 6.28 -8.44 -15.91
CA VAL A 280 7.09 -9.64 -15.66
C VAL A 280 8.15 -9.40 -14.57
N ALA A 281 8.93 -8.31 -14.68
CA ALA A 281 9.94 -7.96 -13.69
C ALA A 281 9.33 -7.60 -12.32
N LYS A 282 8.19 -6.88 -12.30
CA LYS A 282 7.44 -6.60 -11.06
C LYS A 282 7.00 -7.91 -10.37
N ILE A 283 6.50 -8.87 -11.14
CA ILE A 283 6.05 -10.17 -10.62
C ILE A 283 7.22 -11.03 -10.13
N ASP A 284 8.34 -11.08 -10.87
CA ASP A 284 9.54 -11.81 -10.45
C ASP A 284 10.07 -11.33 -9.11
N HIS A 285 10.30 -10.02 -9.04
CA HIS A 285 10.77 -9.39 -7.82
C HIS A 285 9.81 -9.71 -6.67
N ARG A 286 8.50 -9.66 -6.92
CA ARG A 286 7.50 -10.02 -5.91
C ARG A 286 7.63 -11.48 -5.44
N LEU A 287 7.81 -12.43 -6.36
CA LEU A 287 7.97 -13.85 -6.02
C LEU A 287 9.24 -14.15 -5.23
N GLU A 288 10.31 -13.38 -5.43
CA GLU A 288 11.53 -13.45 -4.62
C GLU A 288 11.25 -13.02 -3.18
N LEU A 289 10.50 -11.94 -3.00
CA LEU A 289 10.18 -11.40 -1.67
C LEU A 289 9.19 -12.24 -0.89
N LEU A 290 8.33 -12.98 -1.60
CA LEU A 290 7.46 -13.99 -0.99
C LEU A 290 8.16 -15.32 -0.72
N ALA A 291 9.40 -15.53 -1.18
CA ALA A 291 10.10 -16.81 -1.02
C ALA A 291 10.28 -17.28 0.44
N PRO A 292 10.53 -16.39 1.43
CA PRO A 292 10.62 -16.79 2.84
C PRO A 292 9.30 -17.32 3.44
N HIS A 293 8.17 -17.13 2.75
CA HIS A 293 6.84 -17.52 3.21
C HIS A 293 6.27 -18.77 2.51
N ARG A 294 7.13 -19.53 1.81
CA ARG A 294 6.78 -20.79 1.13
C ARG A 294 6.62 -21.97 2.08
#